data_AF-A0A484ZNT9-F1
#
_entry.id   AF-A0A484ZNT9-F1
#
_cell.length_a   1.000
_cell.length_b   1.000
_cell.length_c   1.000
_cell.angle_alpha   90.00
_cell.angle_beta   90.00
_cell.angle_gamma   90.00
#
_symmetry.space_group_name_H-M   'P 1'
#
loop_
_entity.id
_entity.type
_entity.pdbx_description
1 polymer ?
#
loop_
_entity_poly.entity_id
_entity_poly.type
_entity_poly.pdbx_seq_one_letter_code
_entity_poly.pdbx_strand_id
1 'polypeptide(L)'
;MALDVVVYGEADESTLDAILSRRLKGTLPTKEENCSVQNGQYYSFLASEYQRREWVQQYHIGALRNNNTRMFQTLGPDVGFDSINDQPVAEPLSRLLDAQAKNNSLPKTILYCLNPGDNETIGTMVGNFQGEGTPGKNAVWFRLVV
;
A
#
# COMPACT_ATOMS: atom_id res chain seq x y z
N MET A 1 -5.81 4.56 0.86
CA MET A 1 -5.41 3.33 1.57
C MET A 1 -4.23 3.59 2.47
N ALA A 2 -4.23 2.97 3.64
CA ALA A 2 -3.10 2.99 4.56
C ALA A 2 -2.25 1.73 4.38
N LEU A 3 -0.94 1.93 4.24
CA LEU A 3 0.09 0.90 4.11
C LEU A 3 1.06 1.08 5.28
N ASP A 4 0.74 0.47 6.43
CA ASP A 4 1.61 0.49 7.61
C ASP A 4 2.99 -0.11 7.29
N VAL A 5 2.98 -1.17 6.47
CA VAL A 5 4.16 -1.76 5.82
C VAL A 5 3.82 -1.95 4.34
N VAL A 6 4.72 -1.53 3.45
CA VAL A 6 4.61 -1.85 2.03
C VAL A 6 5.22 -3.23 1.80
N VAL A 7 4.41 -4.17 1.33
CA VAL A 7 4.87 -5.50 0.93
C VAL A 7 4.40 -5.78 -0.48
N TYR A 8 4.98 -6.76 -1.16
CA TYR A 8 4.50 -7.19 -2.47
C TYR A 8 4.72 -8.69 -2.61
N GLY A 9 3.76 -9.37 -3.23
CA GLY A 9 3.84 -10.78 -3.57
C GLY A 9 2.92 -11.07 -4.74
N GLU A 10 3.30 -12.04 -5.58
CA GLU A 10 2.46 -12.54 -6.67
C GLU A 10 1.93 -13.93 -6.31
N ALA A 11 0.71 -14.21 -6.75
CA ALA A 11 0.08 -15.53 -6.64
C ALA A 11 -0.93 -15.67 -7.78
N ASP A 12 -1.15 -16.91 -8.22
CA ASP A 12 -2.24 -17.19 -9.16
C ASP A 12 -3.62 -17.17 -8.46
N GLU A 13 -4.68 -17.07 -9.26
CA GLU A 13 -6.06 -17.02 -8.77
C GLU A 13 -6.41 -18.25 -7.92
N SER A 14 -5.94 -19.43 -8.32
CA SER A 14 -6.20 -20.68 -7.60
C SER A 14 -5.61 -20.68 -6.18
N THR A 15 -4.43 -20.09 -6.02
CA THR A 15 -3.73 -19.94 -4.76
C THR A 15 -4.46 -18.94 -3.86
N LEU A 16 -4.92 -17.82 -4.44
CA LEU A 16 -5.69 -16.81 -3.72
C LEU A 16 -7.03 -17.35 -3.21
N ASP A 17 -7.74 -18.12 -4.04
CA ASP A 17 -8.99 -18.78 -3.66
C ASP A 17 -8.78 -19.79 -2.53
N ALA A 18 -7.67 -20.53 -2.58
CA ALA A 18 -7.30 -21.47 -1.51
C ALA A 18 -6.96 -20.73 -0.20
N ILE A 19 -6.24 -19.60 -0.27
CA ILE A 19 -5.95 -18.75 0.89
C ILE A 19 -7.25 -18.21 1.49
N LEU A 20 -8.13 -17.64 0.66
CA LEU A 20 -9.40 -17.07 1.11
C LEU A 20 -10.30 -18.15 1.74
N SER A 21 -10.41 -19.31 1.09
CA SER A 21 -11.19 -20.45 1.59
C SER A 21 -10.70 -20.95 2.95
N ARG A 22 -9.37 -21.00 3.16
CA ARG A 22 -8.78 -21.33 4.46
C ARG A 22 -9.05 -20.25 5.49
N ARG A 23 -8.92 -18.98 5.10
CA ARG A 23 -9.17 -17.83 5.98
C ARG A 23 -10.61 -17.79 6.49
N LEU A 24 -11.58 -18.10 5.62
CA LEU A 24 -13.00 -18.21 5.97
C LEU A 24 -13.29 -19.36 6.94
N LYS A 25 -12.47 -20.41 6.93
CA LYS A 25 -12.53 -21.54 7.88
C LYS A 25 -11.79 -21.29 9.19
N GLY A 26 -11.21 -20.10 9.37
CA GLY A 26 -10.50 -19.71 10.60
C GLY A 26 -8.99 -19.94 10.60
N THR A 27 -8.42 -20.50 9.53
CA THR A 27 -6.96 -20.66 9.40
C THR A 27 -6.32 -19.34 9.01
N LEU A 28 -5.34 -18.87 9.77
CA LEU A 28 -4.61 -17.64 9.44
C LEU A 28 -3.61 -17.89 8.29
N PRO A 29 -3.57 -17.00 7.28
CA PRO A 29 -2.55 -17.03 6.24
C PRO A 29 -1.17 -16.71 6.81
N THR A 30 -0.12 -17.22 6.17
CA THR A 30 1.26 -16.85 6.49
C THR A 30 1.54 -15.40 6.13
N LYS A 31 2.72 -14.88 6.52
CA LYS A 31 3.13 -13.52 6.15
C LYS A 31 3.22 -13.37 4.63
N GLU A 32 3.83 -14.35 3.97
CA GLU A 32 4.01 -14.39 2.52
C GLU A 32 2.66 -14.47 1.80
N GLU A 33 1.74 -15.29 2.29
CA GLU A 33 0.39 -15.38 1.75
C GLU A 33 -0.38 -14.06 1.90
N ASN A 34 -0.24 -13.38 3.03
CA ASN A 34 -0.83 -12.04 3.22
C ASN A 34 -0.23 -11.01 2.26
N CYS A 35 1.09 -11.06 2.01
CA CYS A 35 1.75 -10.18 1.04
C CYS A 35 1.15 -10.33 -0.36
N SER A 36 0.99 -11.58 -0.82
CA SER A 36 0.43 -11.87 -2.14
C SER A 36 -1.06 -11.48 -2.26
N VAL A 37 -1.85 -11.71 -1.21
CA VAL A 37 -3.28 -11.33 -1.18
C VAL A 37 -3.47 -9.82 -1.16
N GLN A 38 -2.81 -9.10 -0.23
CA GLN A 38 -3.02 -7.66 -0.04
C GLN A 38 -2.49 -6.84 -1.21
N ASN A 39 -1.24 -7.07 -1.62
CA ASN A 39 -0.54 -6.14 -2.51
C ASN A 39 -0.50 -6.58 -3.97
N GLY A 40 -0.46 -7.89 -4.25
CA GLY A 40 -0.44 -8.42 -5.61
C GLY A 40 -1.77 -8.27 -6.32
N GLN A 41 -2.81 -8.93 -5.80
CA GLN A 41 -4.10 -9.02 -6.50
C GLN A 41 -5.11 -7.95 -6.08
N TYR A 42 -5.30 -7.73 -4.77
CA TYR A 42 -6.36 -6.85 -4.28
C TYR A 42 -6.13 -5.39 -4.68
N TYR A 43 -4.93 -4.85 -4.45
CA TYR A 43 -4.61 -3.49 -4.87
C TYR A 43 -4.55 -3.31 -6.38
N SER A 44 -4.08 -4.31 -7.13
CA SER A 44 -4.10 -4.25 -8.59
C SER A 44 -5.51 -4.24 -9.16
N PHE A 45 -6.42 -5.04 -8.60
CA PHE A 45 -7.84 -5.02 -8.94
C PHE A 45 -8.48 -3.67 -8.60
N LEU A 46 -8.21 -3.12 -7.41
CA LEU A 46 -8.74 -1.80 -7.06
C LEU A 46 -8.20 -0.68 -7.95
N ALA A 47 -6.91 -0.73 -8.29
CA ALA A 47 -6.28 0.23 -9.17
C ALA A 47 -6.95 0.25 -10.55
N SER A 48 -7.23 -0.92 -11.15
CA SER A 48 -7.93 -0.99 -12.43
C SER A 48 -9.35 -0.41 -12.34
N GLU A 49 -10.07 -0.68 -11.25
CA GLU A 49 -11.39 -0.13 -11.00
C GLU A 49 -11.34 1.40 -10.77
N TYR A 50 -10.32 1.92 -10.10
CA TYR A 50 -10.11 3.36 -9.92
C TYR A 50 -9.76 4.04 -11.25
N GLN A 51 -8.90 3.44 -12.06
CA GLN A 51 -8.56 3.95 -13.38
C GLN A 51 -9.80 3.99 -14.28
N ARG A 52 -10.63 2.94 -14.27
CA ARG A 52 -11.89 2.88 -15.03
C ARG A 52 -12.89 3.97 -14.64
N ARG A 53 -12.87 4.43 -13.39
CA ARG A 53 -13.74 5.49 -12.86
C ARG A 53 -13.07 6.86 -12.82
N GLU A 54 -11.83 6.96 -13.30
CA GLU A 54 -11.00 8.16 -13.24
C GLU A 54 -10.76 8.70 -11.82
N TRP A 55 -10.84 7.81 -10.82
CA TRP A 55 -10.61 8.13 -9.42
C TRP A 55 -9.13 8.27 -9.09
N VAL A 56 -8.85 9.07 -8.06
CA VAL A 56 -7.49 9.23 -7.54
C VAL A 56 -7.24 8.18 -6.48
N GLN A 57 -6.18 7.40 -6.67
CA GLN A 57 -5.64 6.48 -5.69
C GLN A 57 -4.71 7.21 -4.73
N GLN A 58 -4.81 6.93 -3.44
CA GLN A 58 -3.98 7.57 -2.42
C GLN A 58 -3.37 6.51 -1.50
N TYR A 59 -2.05 6.49 -1.36
CA TYR A 59 -1.34 5.59 -0.44
C TYR A 59 -0.71 6.38 0.71
N HIS A 60 -1.07 6.01 1.94
CA HIS A 60 -0.54 6.57 3.18
C HIS A 60 0.41 5.56 3.80
N ILE A 61 1.72 5.83 3.75
CA ILE A 61 2.77 4.84 3.99
C ILE A 61 3.50 5.11 5.31
N GLY A 62 3.75 4.05 6.07
CA GLY A 62 4.76 4.06 7.13
C GLY A 62 4.26 4.43 8.53
N ALA A 63 2.99 4.15 8.86
CA ALA A 63 2.52 4.24 10.23
C ALA A 63 2.88 2.97 11.02
N LEU A 64 3.53 3.12 12.17
CA LEU A 64 3.76 2.05 13.13
C LEU A 64 2.72 2.19 14.25
N ARG A 65 1.74 1.28 14.29
CA ARG A 65 0.53 1.45 15.10
C ARG A 65 0.52 0.63 16.37
N ASN A 66 -0.25 1.12 17.35
CA ASN A 66 -0.58 0.40 18.60
C ASN A 66 0.65 -0.03 19.41
N ASN A 67 1.68 0.83 19.46
CA ASN A 67 2.96 0.51 20.09
C ASN A 67 2.87 0.24 21.60
N ASN A 68 1.85 0.79 22.26
CA ASN A 68 1.63 0.65 23.70
C ASN A 68 0.51 -0.34 23.99
N THR A 69 0.84 -1.61 24.18
CA THR A 69 -0.14 -2.69 24.43
C THR A 69 -1.05 -2.42 25.63
N ARG A 70 -0.48 -1.86 26.72
CA ARG A 70 -1.26 -1.54 27.93
C ARG A 70 -2.35 -0.50 27.63
N MET A 71 -1.98 0.56 26.91
CA MET A 71 -2.93 1.61 26.55
C MET A 71 -3.91 1.13 25.47
N PHE A 72 -3.46 0.32 24.52
CA PHE A 72 -4.33 -0.28 23.51
C PHE A 72 -5.44 -1.14 24.13
N GLN A 73 -5.12 -1.95 25.15
CA GLN A 73 -6.12 -2.74 25.87
C GLN A 73 -7.11 -1.89 26.67
N THR A 74 -6.72 -0.68 27.07
CA THR A 74 -7.54 0.20 27.91
C THR A 74 -8.41 1.16 27.08
N LEU A 75 -7.85 1.74 26.02
CA LEU A 75 -8.44 2.84 25.25
C LEU A 75 -8.77 2.46 23.80
N GLY A 76 -8.22 1.35 23.29
CA GLY A 76 -8.36 0.96 21.88
C GLY A 76 -7.37 1.66 20.94
N PRO A 77 -7.58 1.53 19.62
CA PRO A 77 -6.75 2.16 18.57
C PRO A 77 -6.97 3.68 18.47
N ASP A 78 -6.12 4.36 17.69
CA ASP A 78 -6.29 5.76 17.25
C ASP A 78 -6.32 6.82 18.37
N VAL A 79 -5.61 6.57 19.48
CA VAL A 79 -5.55 7.47 20.65
C VAL A 79 -4.15 8.03 20.92
N GLY A 80 -3.31 8.14 19.89
CA GLY A 80 -2.01 8.82 19.95
C GLY A 80 -0.81 7.96 20.40
N PHE A 81 -0.89 6.63 20.27
CA PHE A 81 0.24 5.70 20.53
C PHE A 81 0.81 5.09 19.23
N ASP A 82 0.66 5.80 18.13
CA ASP A 82 1.21 5.45 16.82
C ASP A 82 2.44 6.34 16.52
N SER A 83 3.39 5.82 15.75
CA SER A 83 4.63 6.50 15.42
C SER A 83 5.08 6.20 13.99
N ILE A 84 6.29 6.65 13.63
CA ILE A 84 6.89 6.42 12.32
C ILE A 84 7.42 4.98 12.22
N ASN A 85 7.12 4.30 11.12
CA ASN A 85 7.76 3.04 10.70
C ASN A 85 8.91 3.36 9.73
N ASP A 86 10.04 2.67 9.89
CA ASP A 86 11.28 2.87 9.13
C ASP A 86 11.62 1.68 8.21
N GLN A 87 10.67 0.76 8.00
CA GLN A 87 10.87 -0.36 7.08
C GLN A 87 11.10 0.12 5.63
N PRO A 88 12.06 -0.45 4.88
CA PRO A 88 12.36 -0.05 3.52
C PRO A 88 11.15 -0.17 2.59
N VAL A 89 10.80 0.93 1.92
CA VAL A 89 9.61 0.99 1.03
C VAL A 89 9.93 0.83 -0.46
N ALA A 90 11.18 1.08 -0.86
CA ALA A 90 11.54 1.29 -2.26
C ALA A 90 11.17 0.13 -3.20
N GLU A 91 11.66 -1.08 -2.91
CA GLU A 91 11.42 -2.26 -3.74
C GLU A 91 9.95 -2.70 -3.76
N PRO A 92 9.28 -2.92 -2.61
CA PRO A 92 7.90 -3.40 -2.63
C PRO A 92 6.95 -2.36 -3.24
N LEU A 93 7.20 -1.06 -3.05
CA LEU A 93 6.40 -0.01 -3.69
C LEU A 93 6.60 0.02 -5.21
N SER A 94 7.84 -0.13 -5.68
CA SER A 94 8.13 -0.21 -7.12
C SER A 94 7.37 -1.37 -7.76
N ARG A 95 7.40 -2.56 -7.15
CA ARG A 95 6.71 -3.75 -7.67
C ARG A 95 5.19 -3.59 -7.66
N LEU A 96 4.63 -3.01 -6.60
CA LEU A 96 3.20 -2.71 -6.51
C LEU A 96 2.74 -1.77 -7.64
N LEU A 97 3.46 -0.66 -7.85
CA LEU A 97 3.12 0.32 -8.89
C LEU A 97 3.32 -0.25 -10.30
N ASP A 98 4.39 -1.03 -10.49
CA ASP A 98 4.66 -1.76 -11.74
C ASP A 98 3.54 -2.75 -12.07
N ALA A 99 3.07 -3.54 -11.10
CA ALA A 99 1.94 -4.46 -11.30
C ALA A 99 0.67 -3.75 -11.81
N GLN A 100 0.39 -2.56 -11.29
CA GLN A 100 -0.74 -1.73 -11.73
C GLN A 100 -0.49 -1.08 -13.09
N ALA A 101 0.76 -0.68 -13.37
CA ALA A 101 1.15 -0.02 -14.61
C ALA A 101 1.20 -0.98 -15.81
N LYS A 102 1.61 -2.25 -15.61
CA LYS A 102 1.81 -3.25 -16.68
C LYS A 102 0.62 -3.37 -17.65
N ASN A 103 -0.60 -3.25 -17.13
CA ASN A 103 -1.83 -3.37 -17.92
C ASN A 103 -2.49 -2.01 -18.22
N ASN A 104 -1.74 -0.90 -18.12
CA ASN A 104 -2.23 0.47 -18.22
C ASN A 104 -3.39 0.78 -17.24
N SER A 105 -3.37 0.10 -16.09
CA SER A 105 -4.42 0.16 -15.07
C SER A 105 -4.04 1.06 -13.90
N LEU A 106 -2.89 1.75 -13.96
CA LEU A 106 -2.45 2.65 -12.90
C LEU A 106 -3.25 3.96 -12.93
N PRO A 107 -4.09 4.23 -11.91
CA PRO A 107 -4.82 5.49 -11.77
C PRO A 107 -3.90 6.65 -11.44
N LYS A 108 -4.46 7.86 -11.48
CA LYS A 108 -3.81 9.02 -10.85
C LYS A 108 -3.51 8.67 -9.39
N THR A 109 -2.24 8.70 -9.00
CA THR A 109 -1.80 8.22 -7.69
C THR A 109 -1.10 9.30 -6.89
N ILE A 110 -1.51 9.47 -5.62
CA ILE A 110 -0.83 10.32 -4.64
C ILE A 110 -0.15 9.43 -3.61
N LEU A 111 1.15 9.60 -3.43
CA LEU A 111 1.95 8.91 -2.42
C LEU A 111 2.23 9.85 -1.26
N TYR A 112 1.92 9.37 -0.05
CA TYR A 112 2.22 10.04 1.21
C TYR A 112 3.14 9.13 2.02
N CYS A 113 4.24 9.65 2.53
CA CYS A 113 5.06 9.00 3.55
C CYS A 113 4.94 9.72 4.88
N LEU A 114 4.91 8.93 5.94
CA LEU A 114 5.02 9.43 7.30
C LEU A 114 6.48 9.64 7.71
N ASN A 115 7.38 8.76 7.26
CA ASN A 115 8.82 8.88 7.51
C ASN A 115 9.45 9.90 6.54
N PRO A 116 9.98 11.04 7.02
CA PRO A 116 10.64 12.00 6.13
C PRO A 116 11.92 11.45 5.48
N GLY A 117 12.51 10.38 6.01
CA GLY A 117 13.66 9.71 5.38
C GLY A 117 13.33 9.02 4.06
N ASP A 118 12.04 8.77 3.78
CA ASP A 118 11.58 8.17 2.52
C ASP A 118 11.19 9.22 1.47
N ASN A 119 11.33 10.52 1.76
CA ASN A 119 10.90 11.60 0.89
C ASN A 119 11.56 11.51 -0.49
N GLU A 120 12.88 11.41 -0.56
CA GLU A 120 13.65 11.32 -1.79
C GLU A 120 13.37 10.00 -2.52
N THR A 121 13.21 8.91 -1.77
CA THR A 121 12.86 7.59 -2.31
C THR A 121 11.51 7.61 -3.02
N ILE A 122 10.47 8.16 -2.38
CA ILE A 122 9.14 8.26 -2.97
C ILE A 122 9.08 9.34 -4.06
N GLY A 123 9.78 10.45 -3.86
CA GLY A 123 9.94 11.52 -4.86
C GLY A 123 10.48 11.00 -6.19
N THR A 124 11.55 10.21 -6.13
CA THR A 124 12.12 9.57 -7.32
C THR A 124 11.26 8.42 -7.85
N MET A 125 10.56 7.68 -6.97
CA MET A 125 9.63 6.62 -7.36
C MET A 125 8.52 7.11 -8.29
N VAL A 126 7.94 8.28 -8.00
CA VAL A 126 6.85 8.87 -8.79
C VAL A 126 7.28 9.18 -10.23
N GLY A 127 8.56 9.48 -10.44
CA GLY A 127 9.12 9.72 -11.78
C GLY A 127 9.04 8.50 -12.70
N ASN A 128 9.11 7.29 -12.15
CA ASN A 128 9.11 6.04 -12.92
C ASN A 128 7.75 5.75 -13.60
N PHE A 129 6.67 6.35 -13.11
CA PHE A 129 5.30 5.98 -13.51
C PHE A 129 4.48 7.16 -14.04
N GLN A 130 5.11 8.25 -14.45
CA GLN A 130 4.39 9.35 -15.10
C GLN A 130 3.73 8.89 -16.40
N GLY A 131 2.50 9.36 -16.66
CA GLY A 131 1.76 9.03 -17.88
C GLY A 131 1.70 10.21 -18.84
N GLU A 132 1.60 9.92 -20.14
CA GLU A 132 1.41 10.94 -21.17
C GLU A 132 0.03 11.61 -21.04
N GLY A 133 -0.05 12.91 -21.35
CA GLY A 133 -1.32 13.64 -21.49
C GLY A 133 -1.95 14.18 -20.19
N THR A 134 -1.39 13.93 -19.01
CA THR A 134 -1.85 14.56 -17.76
C THR A 134 -0.67 15.07 -16.94
N PRO A 135 -0.43 16.41 -16.86
CA PRO A 135 0.59 16.97 -16.00
C PRO A 135 0.40 16.51 -14.55
N GLY A 136 1.42 15.88 -13.97
CA GLY A 136 1.38 15.39 -12.58
C GLY A 136 0.39 14.25 -12.35
N LYS A 137 0.21 13.34 -13.33
CA LYS A 137 -0.63 12.13 -13.19
C LYS A 137 -0.39 11.43 -11.85
N ASN A 138 0.88 11.31 -11.48
CA ASN A 138 1.28 10.86 -10.15
C ASN A 138 1.96 12.00 -9.39
N ALA A 139 1.61 12.16 -8.13
CA ALA A 139 2.09 13.23 -7.27
C ALA A 139 2.59 12.67 -5.93
N VAL A 140 3.52 13.40 -5.31
CA VAL A 140 3.93 13.16 -3.93
C VAL A 140 3.39 14.29 -3.07
N TRP A 141 2.90 13.94 -1.90
CA TRP A 141 2.62 14.92 -0.88
C TRP A 141 3.45 14.60 0.35
N PHE A 142 4.33 15.53 0.70
CA PHE A 142 5.22 15.38 1.83
C PHE A 142 4.47 15.81 3.09
N ARG A 143 4.37 14.87 4.05
CA ARG A 143 3.88 15.06 5.42
C ARG A 143 2.35 15.00 5.61
N LEU A 144 1.83 13.82 5.95
CA LEU A 144 0.60 13.76 6.74
C LEU A 144 0.91 14.11 8.19
N VAL A 145 0.12 15.00 8.78
CA VAL A 145 0.08 15.16 10.23
C VAL A 145 -0.84 14.05 10.76
N VAL A 146 -0.26 13.08 11.47
CA VAL A 146 -0.98 12.13 12.33
C VAL A 146 -1.14 12.71 13.72
#